data_AF-A0A961PEH6-F1
#
_entry.id   AF-A0A961PEH6-F1
#
_cell.length_a   1.000
_cell.length_b   1.000
_cell.length_c   1.000
_cell.angle_alpha   90.00
_cell.angle_beta   90.00
_cell.angle_gamma   90.00
#
_symmetry.space_group_name_H-M   'P 1'
#
loop_
_entity.id
_entity.type
_entity.pdbx_description
1 polymer ?
#
loop_
_entity_poly.entity_id
_entity_poly.type
_entity_poly.pdbx_seq_one_letter_code
_entity_poly.pdbx_strand_id
1 'polypeptide(L)' 'MMTLTEYLRQNGITQAAFAQRIGMSQTGLSKICNGRCSISLERAVQIHHATGGAVTYEALLNHAVNPATAGQAEAS' A
#
# COMPACT_ATOMS: atom_id res chain seq x y z
N MET A 1 4.18 14.15 3.13
CA MET A 1 4.33 12.69 3.30
C MET A 1 3.61 12.01 2.16
N MET A 2 4.27 11.11 1.45
CA MET A 2 3.78 10.51 0.21
C MET A 2 3.25 9.11 0.46
N THR A 3 2.02 8.83 0.03
CA THR A 3 1.44 7.48 0.13
C THR A 3 1.92 6.61 -1.03
N LEU A 4 1.80 5.30 -0.87
CA LEU A 4 2.12 4.35 -1.95
C LEU A 4 1.25 4.60 -3.19
N THR A 5 -0.05 4.87 -3.01
CA THR A 5 -0.96 5.18 -4.11
C THR A 5 -0.51 6.42 -4.89
N GLU A 6 -0.10 7.48 -4.19
CA GLU A 6 0.39 8.70 -4.82
C GLU A 6 1.70 8.46 -5.58
N TYR A 7 2.61 7.67 -5.00
CA TYR A 7 3.85 7.28 -5.67
C TYR A 7 3.62 6.52 -6.96
N LEU A 8 2.72 5.52 -6.93
CA LEU A 8 2.37 4.75 -8.11
C LEU A 8 1.78 5.64 -9.20
N ARG A 9 0.89 6.56 -8.83
CA ARG A 9 0.26 7.50 -9.76
C ARG A 9 1.28 8.44 -10.42
N GLN A 10 2.15 9.08 -9.63
CA GLN A 10 3.15 10.04 -10.15
C GLN A 10 4.17 9.39 -11.08
N ASN A 11 4.49 8.11 -10.85
CA ASN A 11 5.45 7.38 -11.67
C ASN A 11 4.78 6.59 -12.82
N GLY A 12 3.45 6.67 -12.99
CA GLY A 12 2.71 5.91 -13.99
C GLY A 12 2.80 4.39 -13.81
N ILE A 13 3.04 3.93 -12.58
CA ILE A 13 3.21 2.50 -12.26
C ILE A 13 1.86 1.94 -11.80
N THR A 14 1.42 0.85 -12.41
CA THR A 14 0.20 0.16 -11.95
C THR A 14 0.47 -0.65 -10.68
N GLN A 15 -0.56 -0.85 -9.86
CA GLN A 15 -0.44 -1.70 -8.67
C GLN A 15 0.01 -3.13 -9.02
N ALA A 16 -0.48 -3.70 -10.13
CA ALA A 16 -0.07 -5.02 -10.58
C ALA A 16 1.44 -5.07 -10.92
N ALA A 17 1.92 -4.10 -11.70
CA ALA A 17 3.33 -4.03 -12.09
C ALA A 17 4.25 -3.83 -10.88
N PHE A 18 3.86 -2.96 -9.94
CA PHE A 18 4.64 -2.76 -8.72
C PHE A 18 4.63 -4.00 -7.82
N ALA A 19 3.48 -4.66 -7.67
CA ALA A 19 3.36 -5.87 -6.88
C ALA A 19 4.26 -6.99 -7.45
N GLN A 20 4.26 -7.19 -8.77
CA GLN A 20 5.16 -8.11 -9.44
C GLN A 20 6.63 -7.77 -9.21
N ARG A 21 6.99 -6.48 -9.31
CA ARG A 21 8.36 -6.00 -9.06
C ARG A 21 8.86 -6.33 -7.66
N ILE A 22 7.99 -6.33 -6.65
CA ILE A 22 8.33 -6.67 -5.26
C ILE A 22 7.93 -8.10 -4.85
N GLY A 23 7.57 -8.98 -5.80
CA GLY A 23 7.19 -10.35 -5.48
C GLY A 23 6.00 -10.43 -4.51
N MET A 24 4.95 -9.63 -4.77
CA MET A 24 3.69 -9.62 -4.04
C MET A 24 2.52 -9.82 -5.01
N SER A 25 1.39 -10.34 -4.51
CA SER A 25 0.14 -10.34 -5.26
C SER A 25 -0.43 -8.93 -5.39
N GLN A 26 -1.08 -8.63 -6.52
CA GLN A 26 -1.77 -7.35 -6.72
C GLN A 26 -2.85 -7.13 -5.65
N THR A 27 -3.56 -8.18 -5.23
CA THR A 27 -4.54 -8.13 -4.14
C THR A 27 -3.92 -7.73 -2.80
N GLY A 28 -2.72 -8.25 -2.49
CA GLY A 28 -1.97 -7.87 -1.29
C GLY A 28 -1.59 -6.39 -1.32
N LEU A 29 -1.08 -5.92 -2.45
CA LEU A 29 -0.71 -4.52 -2.62
C LEU A 29 -1.94 -3.59 -2.54
N SER A 30 -3.06 -3.98 -3.13
CA SER A 30 -4.32 -3.23 -3.05
C SER A 30 -4.81 -3.09 -1.61
N LYS A 31 -4.70 -4.14 -0.78
CA LYS A 31 -5.03 -4.05 0.65
C LYS A 31 -4.14 -3.06 1.39
N ILE A 32 -2.84 -3.03 1.09
CA ILE A 32 -1.90 -2.06 1.66
C ILE A 32 -2.26 -0.63 1.23
N CYS A 33 -2.47 -0.41 -0.07
CA CYS A 33 -2.85 0.89 -0.63
C CYS A 33 -4.18 1.43 -0.08
N ASN A 34 -5.08 0.55 0.37
CA ASN A 34 -6.37 0.92 0.94
C ASN A 34 -6.41 0.83 2.48
N GLY A 35 -5.29 0.51 3.13
CA GLY A 35 -5.25 0.43 4.60
C GLY A 35 -5.99 -0.76 5.22
N ARG A 36 -6.36 -1.76 4.42
CA ARG A 36 -7.21 -2.91 4.83
C ARG A 36 -6.41 -4.09 5.41
N CYS A 37 -5.12 -3.93 5.63
CA CYS A 37 -4.26 -4.96 6.18
C CYS A 37 -3.07 -4.34 6.93
N SER A 38 -2.69 -4.95 8.05
CA SER A 38 -1.41 -4.65 8.71
C SER A 38 -0.27 -5.20 7.88
N ILE A 39 0.65 -4.33 7.49
CA ILE A 39 1.86 -4.71 6.76
C ILE A 39 2.92 -5.25 7.73
N SER A 40 3.60 -6.34 7.36
CA SER A 40 4.76 -6.80 8.11
C SER A 40 5.96 -5.85 7.93
N LEU A 41 6.86 -5.80 8.91
CA LEU A 41 8.07 -4.97 8.82
C LEU A 41 8.90 -5.30 7.57
N GLU A 42 9.06 -6.59 7.25
CA GLU A 42 9.77 -7.04 6.05
C GLU A 42 9.19 -6.43 4.76
N ARG A 43 7.86 -6.43 4.63
CA ARG A 43 7.18 -5.83 3.46
C ARG A 43 7.26 -4.32 3.47
N ALA A 44 7.21 -3.68 4.64
CA ALA A 44 7.40 -2.24 4.76
C ALA A 44 8.80 -1.81 4.30
N VAL A 45 9.84 -2.53 4.73
CA VAL A 45 11.22 -2.36 4.28
C VAL A 45 11.32 -2.56 2.76
N GLN A 46 10.74 -3.64 2.23
CA GLN A 46 10.79 -3.92 0.80
C GLN A 46 10.17 -2.79 -0.04
N ILE A 47 9.01 -2.26 0.37
CA ILE A 47 8.35 -1.14 -0.32
C ILE A 47 9.17 0.14 -0.17
N HIS A 48 9.71 0.42 1.01
CA HIS A 48 10.56 1.58 1.24
C HIS A 48 11.79 1.57 0.31
N HIS A 49 12.49 0.45 0.21
CA HIS A 49 13.62 0.30 -0.71
C HIS A 49 13.20 0.36 -2.18
N ALA A 50 12.10 -0.30 -2.57
CA ALA A 50 11.62 -0.30 -3.95
C ALA A 50 11.15 1.08 -4.46
N THR A 51 10.78 1.96 -3.52
CA THR A 51 10.39 3.36 -3.80
C THR A 51 11.54 4.35 -3.61
N GLY A 52 12.76 3.86 -3.32
CA GLY A 52 13.91 4.74 -3.06
C GLY A 52 13.73 5.64 -1.84
N GLY A 53 12.91 5.22 -0.87
CA GLY A 53 12.57 5.99 0.30
C GLY A 53 11.47 7.05 0.10
N ALA A 54 10.90 7.18 -1.10
CA ALA A 54 9.82 8.13 -1.35
C ALA A 54 8.57 7.82 -0.52
N VAL A 55 8.29 6.53 -0.26
CA VAL A 55 7.23 6.09 0.64
C VAL A 55 7.85 5.71 1.98
N THR A 56 7.53 6.47 3.03
CA THR A 56 8.11 6.29 4.37
C THR A 56 7.39 5.19 5.17
N TYR A 57 8.00 4.70 6.24
CA TYR A 57 7.40 3.67 7.10
C TYR A 57 6.10 4.15 7.74
N GLU A 58 6.07 5.42 8.16
CA GLU A 58 4.88 6.05 8.69
C GLU A 58 3.75 6.02 7.65
N ALA A 59 4.04 6.10 6.34
CA ALA A 59 3.01 6.12 5.30
C ALA A 59 2.40 4.74 5.07
N LEU A 60 3.21 3.71 5.28
CA LEU A 60 2.78 2.32 5.19
C LEU A 60 2.02 1.89 6.46
N LEU A 61 2.43 2.37 7.63
CA LEU A 61 1.85 2.01 8.92
C LEU A 61 0.61 2.83 9.28
N ASN A 62 0.60 4.14 9.00
CA ASN A 62 -0.52 5.03 9.33
C ASN A 62 -1.75 4.75 8.46
N HIS A 63 -1.58 4.11 7.30
CA HIS A 63 -2.72 3.74 6.46
C HIS A 63 -3.52 2.55 7.00
N ALA A 64 -2.94 1.71 7.88
CA ALA A 64 -3.67 0.66 8.58
C ALA A 64 -4.64 1.21 9.65
N VAL A 65 -4.53 2.49 10.01
CA VAL A 65 -5.38 3.18 10.98
C VAL A 65 -6.41 4.02 10.24
N ASN A 66 -7.33 3.38 9.51
CA ASN A 66 -8.52 4.06 8.98
C ASN A 66 -9.80 3.45 9.58
N PRO A 67 -10.58 4.21 10.39
CA PRO A 67 -11.85 3.74 10.98
C PRO A 67 -12.98 3.55 9.94
N ALA A 68 -12.78 3.92 8.67
CA ALA A 68 -13.80 3.84 7.63
C ALA A 68 -14.15 2.40 7.16
N THR A 69 -13.54 1.36 7.72
CA THR A 69 -13.85 -0.04 7.37
C THR A 69 -15.07 -0.60 8.12
N ALA A 70 -15.74 0.19 8.96
CA ALA A 70 -16.95 -0.21 9.69
C ALA A 70 -18.27 -0.10 8.87
N GLY A 71 -18.24 0.29 7.58
CA GLY A 71 -19.47 0.74 6.92
C GLY A 71 -19.65 0.44 5.43
N GLN A 72 -19.10 -0.66 4.89
CA GLN A 72 -19.45 -1.11 3.52
C GLN A 72 -19.60 -2.64 3.45
N ALA A 73 -20.62 -3.14 4.15
CA ALA A 73 -21.20 -4.47 3.93
C ALA A 73 -22.72 -4.42 4.16
N GLU A 74 -23.41 -3.40 3.63
CA GLU A 74 -24.87 -3.36 3.50
C GLU A 74 -25.23 -2.70 2.17
N ALA A 75 -25.42 -3.52 1.14
CA ALA A 75 -26.27 -3.31 -0.05
C ALA A 75 -25.91 -4.34 -1.12
N SER A 76 -26.56 -5.50 -1.07
CA SER A 76 -26.98 -6.30 -2.24
C SER A 76 -27.97 -7.36 -1.77
#